data_AF-A0A1L9V4Y0-F1
#
_entry.id   AF-A0A1L9V4Y0-F1
#
_cell.length_a   1.000
_cell.length_b   1.000
_cell.length_c   1.000
_cell.angle_alpha   90.00
_cell.angle_beta   90.00
_cell.angle_gamma   90.00
#
_symmetry.space_group_name_H-M   'P 1'
#
loop_
_entity.id
_entity.type
_entity.pdbx_description
1 polymer ?
#
loop_
_entity_poly.entity_id
_entity_poly.type
_entity_poly.pdbx_seq_one_letter_code
_entity_poly.pdbx_strand_id
1 'polypeptide(L)' 'MKSGNKFHDFLSEFLYLAAEAGVAEDTWKDELCIKLATKLQELCITESYKTGPFQDFSNAVSQTASRLEVINHQNQKN' A
#
# COMPACT_ATOMS: atom_id res chain seq x y z
N MET A 1 4.34 11.79 -20.69
CA MET A 1 3.34 11.71 -19.61
C MET A 1 4.06 12.08 -18.33
N LYS A 2 3.63 13.12 -17.61
CA LYS A 2 4.30 13.52 -16.37
C LYS A 2 4.26 12.32 -15.42
N SER A 3 5.43 11.86 -15.01
CA SER A 3 5.62 10.88 -13.94
C SER A 3 5.17 11.51 -12.61
N GLY A 4 3.88 11.82 -12.51
CA GLY A 4 3.24 12.17 -11.25
C GLY A 4 3.59 11.05 -10.28
N ASN A 5 4.19 11.42 -9.16
CA ASN A 5 4.64 10.47 -8.17
C ASN A 5 3.40 9.71 -7.69
N LYS A 6 3.22 8.46 -8.14
CA LYS A 6 2.00 7.65 -7.93
C LYS A 6 1.58 7.59 -6.46
N PHE A 7 2.55 7.75 -5.56
CA PHE A 7 2.34 7.90 -4.13
C PHE A 7 1.60 9.19 -3.75
N HIS A 8 1.98 10.33 -4.32
CA HIS A 8 1.31 11.61 -4.09
C HIS A 8 -0.12 11.61 -4.61
N ASP A 9 -0.37 10.96 -5.76
CA ASP A 9 -1.72 10.83 -6.31
C ASP A 9 -2.61 10.00 -5.38
N PHE A 10 -2.10 8.84 -4.91
CA PHE A 10 -2.79 8.00 -3.92
C PHE A 10 -3.07 8.74 -2.60
N LEU A 11 -2.08 9.44 -2.06
CA LEU A 11 -2.23 10.14 -0.78
C LEU A 11 -3.26 11.26 -0.88
N SER A 12 -3.26 12.01 -1.98
CA SER A 12 -4.21 13.10 -2.20
C SER A 12 -5.64 12.57 -2.36
N GLU A 13 -5.82 11.47 -3.09
CA GLU A 13 -7.13 10.82 -3.26
C GLU A 13 -7.65 10.24 -1.94
N PHE A 14 -6.80 9.59 -1.15
CA PHE A 14 -7.17 9.07 0.17
C PHE A 14 -7.67 10.19 1.10
N LEU A 15 -6.93 11.30 1.20
CA LEU A 15 -7.30 12.42 2.06
C LEU A 15 -8.61 13.08 1.62
N TYR A 16 -8.82 13.22 0.30
CA TYR A 16 -10.07 13.74 -0.25
C TYR A 16 -11.26 12.87 0.16
N LEU A 17 -11.16 11.55 -0.04
CA LEU A 17 -12.24 10.60 0.28
C LEU A 17 -12.50 10.49 1.79
N ALA A 18 -11.46 10.54 2.62
CA ALA A 18 -11.59 10.48 4.08
C ALA A 18 -12.32 11.74 4.62
N ALA A 19 -12.00 12.91 4.08
CA ALA A 19 -12.68 14.15 4.41
C ALA A 19 -14.14 14.17 3.93
N GLU A 20 -14.41 13.69 2.71
CA GLU A 20 -15.76 13.58 2.16
C GLU A 20 -16.65 12.62 2.95
N ALA A 21 -16.10 11.49 3.39
CA ALA A 21 -16.81 10.50 4.19
C ALA A 21 -17.02 10.90 5.65
N GLY A 22 -16.47 12.05 6.09
CA GLY A 22 -16.60 12.54 7.46
C GLY A 22 -15.91 11.62 8.48
N VAL A 23 -14.90 10.85 8.05
CA VAL A 23 -14.14 9.97 8.94
C VAL A 23 -13.39 10.84 9.94
N ALA A 24 -13.37 10.44 11.21
CA ALA A 24 -12.71 11.21 12.25
C ALA A 24 -11.18 11.18 12.05
N GLU A 25 -10.52 12.34 12.09
CA GLU A 25 -9.08 12.51 11.78
C GLU A 25 -8.16 11.62 12.62
N ASP A 26 -8.57 11.32 13.85
CA ASP A 26 -7.91 10.40 14.77
C ASP A 26 -7.83 8.97 14.23
N THR A 27 -8.78 8.55 13.40
CA THR A 27 -8.78 7.23 12.74
C THR A 27 -8.08 7.22 11.38
N TRP A 28 -7.77 8.39 10.81
CA TRP A 28 -7.13 8.48 9.49
C TRP A 28 -5.77 7.81 9.46
N LYS A 29 -5.02 7.83 10.57
CA LYS A 29 -3.70 7.19 10.64
C LYS A 29 -3.78 5.68 10.50
N ASP A 30 -4.76 5.05 11.14
CA ASP A 30 -4.90 3.60 11.11
C ASP A 30 -5.42 3.13 9.75
N GLU A 31 -6.44 3.81 9.22
CA GLU A 31 -6.95 3.55 7.87
C GLU A 31 -5.91 3.81 6.79
N LEU A 32 -5.17 4.92 6.89
CA LEU A 32 -4.10 5.24 5.97
C LEU A 32 -3.02 4.16 6.04
N CYS A 33 -2.61 3.71 7.23
CA CYS A 33 -1.59 2.68 7.39
C CYS A 33 -1.97 1.39 6.66
N ILE A 34 -3.22 0.93 6.80
CA ILE A 34 -3.74 -0.27 6.12
C ILE A 34 -3.76 -0.07 4.59
N LYS A 35 -4.32 1.05 4.11
CA LYS A 35 -4.43 1.28 2.66
C LYS A 35 -3.08 1.55 2.00
N LEU A 36 -2.15 2.21 2.71
CA LEU A 36 -0.79 2.49 2.26
C LEU A 36 0.00 1.19 2.09
N ALA A 37 -0.12 0.25 3.03
CA ALA A 37 0.53 -1.05 2.95
C ALA A 37 0.10 -1.80 1.68
N THR A 38 -1.21 -1.90 1.44
CA THR A 38 -1.75 -2.53 0.22
C THR A 38 -1.30 -1.81 -1.05
N LYS A 39 -1.31 -0.47 -1.07
CA LYS A 39 -0.94 0.28 -2.28
C LYS A 39 0.54 0.20 -2.62
N LEU A 40 1.42 0.26 -1.62
CA LEU A 40 2.86 0.10 -1.82
C LEU A 40 3.19 -1.29 -2.35
N GLN A 41 2.49 -2.32 -1.88
CA GLN A 41 2.63 -3.69 -2.38
C GLN A 41 2.19 -3.82 -3.83
N GLU A 42 1.03 -3.27 -4.17
CA GLU A 42 0.53 -3.23 -5.55
C GLU A 42 1.54 -2.54 -6.49
N LEU A 43 2.12 -1.41 -6.05
CA LEU A 43 3.12 -0.66 -6.82
C LEU A 43 4.42 -1.46 -7.02
N CYS A 44 4.97 -2.07 -5.98
CA CYS A 44 6.18 -2.90 -6.06
C CYS A 44 5.98 -4.15 -6.95
N ILE A 45 4.86 -4.84 -6.80
CA ILE A 45 4.54 -6.03 -7.60
C ILE A 45 4.35 -5.62 -9.07
N THR A 46 3.61 -4.54 -9.34
CA THR A 46 3.37 -4.05 -10.71
C THR A 46 4.65 -3.61 -11.41
N GLU A 47 5.61 -3.04 -10.67
CA GLU A 47 6.92 -2.71 -11.22
C GLU A 47 7.70 -3.97 -11.59
N SER A 48 7.81 -4.94 -10.68
CA SER A 48 8.48 -6.22 -10.95
C SER A 48 7.87 -7.02 -12.11
N TYR A 49 6.54 -6.94 -12.27
CA TYR A 49 5.81 -7.54 -13.38
C TYR A 49 6.15 -6.90 -14.75
N LYS A 50 6.42 -5.59 -14.78
CA LYS A 50 6.64 -4.84 -16.02
C LYS A 50 8.07 -4.90 -16.54
N THR A 51 9.05 -5.08 -15.66
CA THR A 51 10.47 -4.87 -15.99
C THR A 51 11.37 -6.10 -15.78
N GLY A 52 10.89 -7.16 -15.12
CA GLY A 52 11.71 -8.29 -14.71
C GLY A 52 11.25 -9.67 -15.19
N PRO A 53 12.13 -10.68 -15.16
CA PRO A 53 11.76 -12.09 -15.31
C PRO A 53 10.77 -12.54 -14.22
N PHE A 54 10.01 -13.60 -14.51
CA PHE A 54 9.00 -14.14 -13.58
C PHE A 54 9.54 -14.44 -12.18
N GLN A 55 10.82 -14.78 -12.07
CA GLN A 55 11.47 -15.03 -10.79
C GLN A 55 11.55 -13.78 -9.89
N ASP A 56 11.75 -12.60 -10.47
CA ASP A 56 11.79 -11.34 -9.72
C ASP A 56 10.40 -10.95 -9.22
N PHE A 57 9.38 -11.17 -10.06
CA PHE A 57 7.97 -11.06 -9.65
C PHE A 57 7.63 -12.04 -8.51
N SER A 58 7.99 -13.32 -8.65
CA SER A 58 7.72 -14.35 -7.64
C SER A 58 8.40 -14.06 -6.30
N ASN A 59 9.63 -13.53 -6.34
CA ASN A 59 10.36 -13.08 -5.16
C ASN A 59 9.70 -11.85 -4.51
N ALA A 60 9.28 -10.86 -5.30
CA ALA A 60 8.59 -9.67 -4.81
C ALA A 60 7.26 -10.01 -4.12
N VAL A 61 6.48 -10.94 -4.71
CA VAL A 61 5.23 -11.45 -4.13
C VAL A 61 5.49 -12.20 -2.81
N SER A 62 6.49 -13.09 -2.77
CA SER A 62 6.80 -13.89 -1.57
C SER A 62 7.28 -13.03 -0.40
N GLN A 63 8.14 -12.04 -0.66
CA GLN A 63 8.60 -11.10 0.36
C GLN A 63 7.47 -10.22 0.88
N THR A 64 6.56 -9.83 -0.02
CA THR A 64 5.37 -9.05 0.33
C THR A 64 4.41 -9.83 1.23
N ALA A 65 4.13 -11.09 0.87
CA ALA A 65 3.27 -11.97 1.67
C ALA A 65 3.84 -12.19 3.09
N SER A 66 5.16 -12.44 3.19
CA SER A 66 5.82 -12.63 4.48
C SER A 66 5.74 -11.37 5.36
N ARG A 67 5.84 -10.17 4.77
CA ARG A 67 5.69 -8.90 5.48
C ARG A 67 4.25 -8.67 5.97
N LEU A 68 3.25 -9.05 5.18
CA LEU A 68 1.84 -8.96 5.59
C LEU A 68 1.52 -9.86 6.78
N GLU A 69 2.04 -11.09 6.81
CA GLU A 69 1.85 -11.99 7.95
C GLU A 69 2.38 -11.40 9.25
N VAL A 70 3.53 -10.73 9.20
CA VAL A 70 4.15 -10.07 10.37
C VAL A 70 3.33 -8.87 10.82
N ILE A 71 2.88 -8.00 9.89
CA ILE A 71 2.03 -6.83 10.22
C ILE A 71 0.71 -7.30 10.83
N ASN A 72 0.08 -8.32 10.24
CA ASN A 72 -1.18 -8.85 10.74
C ASN A 72 -1.03 -9.50 12.14
N HIS A 73 0.09 -10.21 12.38
CA HIS A 73 0.41 -10.75 13.71
C HIS A 73 0.64 -9.68 14.78
N GLN A 74 1.20 -8.51 14.41
CA GLN A 74 1.40 -7.40 15.33
C GLN A 74 0.08 -6.70 15.67
N ASN A 75 -0.81 -6.53 14.70
CA ASN A 75 -2.13 -5.92 14.90
C ASN A 75 -3.09 -6.81 15.73
N GLN A 76 -2.88 -8.13 15.78
CA GLN A 76 -3.68 -9.05 16.61
C GLN A 76 -3.21 -9.14 18.07
N LYS A 77 -2.03 -8.59 18.40
CA LYS A 77 -1.42 -8.66 19.73
C LYS A 77 -1.56 -7.37 20.56
N ASN A 78 -2.01 -6.28 19.95
CA ASN A 78 -2.34 -5.01 20.60
C ASN A 78 -3.85 -4.90 20.77
#